data_AF-A0A2D6K1B9-F1
#
_entry.id   AF-A0A2D6K1B9-F1
#
_cell.length_a   1.000
_cell.length_b   1.000
_cell.length_c   1.000
_cell.angle_alpha   90.00
_cell.angle_beta   90.00
_cell.angle_gamma   90.00
#
_symmetry.space_group_name_H-M   'P 1'
#
loop_
_entity.id
_entity.type
_entity.pdbx_description
1 polymer ?
#
loop_
_entity_poly.entity_id
_entity_poly.type
_entity_poly.pdbx_seq_one_letter_code
_entity_poly.pdbx_strand_id
1 'polypeptide(L)'
;MRKTKYKSQLHLKKTALALVGTACLGLAVMSPQSASAIDLRYHSIVQDDTIKLGDIFTGLEGAAYEHKADRVLGISPRPGDDLVLNARTLLRIAKALDLPWRPSSTSDQVVLRRAATVIESEMINDTIAEALHKKGLEGDFELISSTGHEDITLPENMPMSVEISELEYDPQRNSYHAIVVAPSLDNPVKRLELQGQIQRMVAIPVL
;
A
#
# COMPACT_ATOMS: atom_id res chain seq x y z
N MET A 1 -22.94 -41.17 -91.42
CA MET A 1 -22.55 -40.91 -90.02
C MET A 1 -22.61 -39.41 -89.75
N ARG A 2 -23.34 -39.03 -88.70
CA ARG A 2 -23.48 -37.67 -88.12
C ARG A 2 -22.08 -37.09 -87.85
N LYS A 3 -21.76 -35.79 -87.96
CA LYS A 3 -22.57 -34.57 -87.80
C LYS A 3 -21.71 -33.32 -88.16
N THR A 4 -22.40 -32.28 -88.62
CA THR A 4 -22.22 -30.82 -88.35
C THR A 4 -21.01 -30.01 -88.84
N LYS A 5 -21.30 -29.17 -89.86
CA LYS A 5 -20.94 -27.74 -90.04
C LYS A 5 -21.20 -26.92 -88.74
N TYR A 6 -20.72 -25.70 -88.48
CA TYR A 6 -20.29 -24.57 -89.33
C TYR A 6 -19.53 -23.53 -88.48
N LYS A 7 -18.73 -22.69 -89.16
CA LYS A 7 -18.01 -21.49 -88.70
C LYS A 7 -18.92 -20.44 -88.04
N SER A 8 -18.34 -19.59 -87.19
CA SER A 8 -18.28 -18.13 -87.41
C SER A 8 -17.65 -17.41 -86.20
N GLN A 9 -16.55 -16.71 -86.44
CA GLN A 9 -15.86 -15.80 -85.52
C GLN A 9 -16.63 -14.46 -85.44
N LEU A 10 -16.79 -13.88 -84.25
CA LEU A 10 -17.03 -12.43 -84.12
C LEU A 10 -16.51 -11.88 -82.78
N HIS A 11 -15.31 -11.32 -82.86
CA HIS A 11 -14.74 -10.16 -82.18
C HIS A 11 -15.50 -9.40 -81.06
N LEU A 12 -14.73 -9.12 -80.00
CA LEU A 12 -14.48 -7.78 -79.42
C LEU A 12 -15.39 -7.26 -78.28
N LYS A 13 -14.73 -7.14 -77.10
CA LYS A 13 -14.91 -6.18 -75.98
C LYS A 13 -16.32 -5.97 -75.43
N LYS A 14 -16.48 -6.22 -74.12
CA LYS A 14 -16.95 -5.22 -73.14
C LYS A 14 -16.92 -5.80 -71.71
N THR A 15 -16.35 -4.98 -70.83
CA THR A 15 -16.41 -5.05 -69.37
C THR A 15 -17.82 -5.34 -68.87
N ALA A 16 -17.98 -6.42 -68.12
CA ALA A 16 -19.14 -6.67 -67.28
C ALA A 16 -18.65 -6.82 -65.83
N LEU A 17 -18.93 -5.76 -65.07
CA LEU A 17 -18.83 -5.65 -63.62
C LEU A 17 -19.72 -6.75 -63.01
N ALA A 18 -19.11 -7.87 -62.59
CA ALA A 18 -19.79 -8.90 -61.81
C ALA A 18 -19.53 -8.64 -60.33
N LEU A 19 -20.59 -8.15 -59.68
CA LEU A 19 -20.75 -7.95 -58.25
C LEU A 19 -20.61 -9.31 -57.53
N VAL A 20 -19.39 -9.65 -57.09
CA VAL A 20 -19.19 -10.77 -56.16
C VAL A 20 -19.34 -10.19 -54.77
N GLY A 21 -20.52 -10.39 -54.18
CA GLY A 21 -20.77 -10.17 -52.76
C GLY A 21 -19.87 -11.10 -51.95
N THR A 22 -18.71 -10.61 -51.55
CA THR A 22 -17.88 -11.28 -50.55
C THR A 22 -18.58 -11.11 -49.21
N ALA A 23 -19.27 -12.15 -48.76
CA ALA A 23 -19.71 -12.28 -47.38
C ALA A 23 -18.45 -12.20 -46.50
N CYS A 24 -18.18 -11.03 -45.92
CA CYS A 24 -17.30 -10.90 -44.77
C CYS A 24 -17.98 -11.62 -43.62
N LEU A 25 -17.74 -12.93 -43.54
CA LEU A 25 -17.95 -13.73 -42.34
C LEU A 25 -16.99 -13.13 -41.30
N GLY A 26 -17.49 -12.16 -40.53
CA GLY A 26 -16.79 -11.61 -39.38
C GLY A 26 -16.61 -12.72 -38.36
N LEU A 27 -15.51 -13.46 -38.46
CA LEU A 27 -15.01 -14.29 -37.38
C LEU A 27 -14.65 -13.34 -36.24
N ALA A 28 -15.60 -13.13 -35.34
CA ALA A 28 -15.32 -12.56 -34.04
C ALA A 28 -14.31 -13.49 -33.38
N VAL A 29 -13.04 -13.08 -33.39
CA VAL A 29 -11.98 -13.72 -32.62
C VAL A 29 -12.32 -13.41 -31.15
N MET A 30 -13.18 -14.23 -30.55
CA MET A 30 -13.33 -14.28 -29.10
C MET A 30 -12.03 -14.87 -28.57
N SER A 31 -11.06 -13.99 -28.29
CA SER A 31 -9.88 -14.37 -27.52
C SER A 31 -10.36 -15.00 -26.21
N PRO A 32 -9.92 -16.22 -25.86
CA PRO A 32 -10.20 -16.78 -24.55
C PRO A 32 -9.56 -15.85 -23.52
N GLN A 33 -10.39 -15.07 -22.84
CA GLN A 33 -9.95 -14.29 -21.70
C GLN A 33 -9.60 -15.31 -20.63
N SER A 34 -8.31 -15.51 -20.37
CA SER A 34 -7.84 -16.36 -19.29
C SER A 34 -8.49 -15.87 -18.00
N ALA A 35 -9.53 -16.56 -17.54
CA ALA A 35 -10.14 -16.31 -16.27
C ALA A 35 -9.15 -16.79 -15.21
N SER A 36 -8.41 -15.85 -14.61
CA SER A 36 -7.61 -16.17 -13.43
C SER A 36 -8.55 -16.66 -12.33
N ALA A 37 -8.25 -17.81 -11.74
CA ALA A 37 -9.05 -18.32 -10.63
C ALA A 37 -8.90 -17.38 -9.42
N ILE A 38 -10.00 -17.09 -8.73
CA ILE A 38 -9.94 -16.31 -7.49
C ILE A 38 -9.15 -17.10 -6.44
N ASP A 39 -8.14 -16.45 -5.88
CA ASP A 39 -7.30 -17.00 -4.81
C ASP A 39 -7.01 -15.94 -3.75
N LEU A 40 -6.34 -16.32 -2.66
CA LEU A 40 -5.98 -15.43 -1.57
C LEU A 40 -4.67 -14.69 -1.81
N ARG A 41 -4.64 -13.42 -1.41
CA ARG A 41 -3.40 -12.69 -1.14
C ARG A 41 -2.99 -12.95 0.30
N TYR A 42 -2.31 -14.07 0.56
CA TYR A 42 -1.96 -14.53 1.93
C TYR A 42 -1.29 -13.46 2.81
N HIS A 43 -0.49 -12.58 2.21
CA HIS A 43 0.10 -11.42 2.85
C HIS A 43 -0.15 -10.18 2.01
N SER A 44 -0.74 -9.15 2.62
CA SER A 44 -1.00 -7.86 1.95
C SER A 44 -0.59 -6.69 2.83
N ILE A 45 -0.08 -5.64 2.18
CA ILE A 45 0.20 -4.35 2.81
C ILE A 45 -0.88 -3.37 2.36
N VAL A 46 -1.60 -2.81 3.32
CA VAL A 46 -2.71 -1.88 3.10
C VAL A 46 -2.21 -0.46 3.32
N GLN A 47 -2.37 0.42 2.32
CA GLN A 47 -1.93 1.82 2.31
C GLN A 47 -3.01 2.85 2.66
N ASP A 48 -4.28 2.47 2.52
CA ASP A 48 -5.45 3.29 2.88
C ASP A 48 -6.04 2.95 4.27
N ASP A 49 -6.81 3.88 4.84
CA ASP A 49 -7.53 3.70 6.12
C ASP A 49 -8.63 2.63 6.09
N THR A 50 -8.85 2.06 4.91
CA THR A 50 -9.86 1.06 4.63
C THR A 50 -9.26 -0.15 3.93
N ILE A 51 -9.79 -1.32 4.27
CA ILE A 51 -9.44 -2.58 3.61
C ILE A 51 -10.37 -2.74 2.41
N LYS A 52 -9.78 -2.98 1.24
CA LYS A 52 -10.48 -3.25 0.00
C LYS A 52 -10.47 -4.75 -0.31
N LEU A 53 -11.36 -5.18 -1.19
CA LEU A 53 -11.43 -6.59 -1.59
C LEU A 53 -10.15 -7.07 -2.29
N GLY A 54 -9.51 -6.20 -3.07
CA GLY A 54 -8.23 -6.49 -3.74
C GLY A 54 -7.05 -6.71 -2.78
N ASP A 55 -7.17 -6.28 -1.53
CA ASP A 55 -6.17 -6.55 -0.48
C ASP A 55 -6.23 -8.01 0.00
N ILE A 56 -7.37 -8.69 -0.24
CA ILE A 56 -7.62 -10.04 0.27
C ILE A 56 -7.59 -11.08 -0.85
N PHE A 57 -8.16 -10.77 -2.01
CA PHE A 57 -8.31 -11.72 -3.11
C PHE A 57 -7.55 -11.27 -4.36
N THR A 58 -6.97 -12.23 -5.06
CA THR A 58 -6.37 -12.07 -6.39
C THR A 58 -7.33 -12.60 -7.47
N GLY A 59 -7.02 -12.37 -8.74
CA GLY A 59 -7.84 -12.86 -9.85
C GLY A 59 -9.15 -12.09 -10.06
N LEU A 60 -9.33 -10.93 -9.42
CA LEU A 60 -10.51 -10.05 -9.57
C LEU A 60 -10.52 -9.27 -10.90
N GLU A 61 -10.01 -9.88 -11.97
CA GLU A 61 -9.86 -9.25 -13.29
C GLU A 61 -10.94 -9.72 -14.26
N GLY A 62 -11.34 -8.83 -15.18
CA GLY A 62 -12.33 -9.11 -16.21
C GLY A 62 -13.74 -8.62 -15.89
N ALA A 63 -14.62 -8.70 -16.90
CA ALA A 63 -15.95 -8.07 -16.86
C ALA A 63 -16.85 -8.56 -15.70
N ALA A 64 -16.65 -9.78 -15.22
CA ALA A 64 -17.42 -10.33 -14.09
C ALA A 64 -17.05 -9.72 -12.72
N TYR A 65 -15.88 -9.08 -12.63
CA TYR A 65 -15.31 -8.56 -11.37
C TYR A 65 -14.95 -7.07 -11.46
N GLU A 66 -15.45 -6.37 -12.48
CA GLU A 66 -15.21 -4.94 -12.69
C GLU A 66 -15.54 -4.14 -11.42
N HIS A 67 -14.60 -3.30 -10.98
CA HIS A 67 -14.65 -2.52 -9.73
C HIS A 67 -14.80 -3.31 -8.42
N LYS A 68 -14.84 -4.65 -8.44
CA LYS A 68 -14.92 -5.42 -7.19
C LYS A 68 -13.67 -5.26 -6.35
N ALA A 69 -12.49 -5.12 -6.96
CA ALA A 69 -11.22 -4.91 -6.26
C ALA A 69 -11.26 -3.67 -5.33
N ASP A 70 -11.92 -2.59 -5.75
CA ASP A 70 -12.01 -1.33 -5.01
C ASP A 70 -13.10 -1.34 -3.92
N ARG A 71 -13.85 -2.44 -3.78
CA ARG A 71 -14.93 -2.54 -2.81
C ARG A 71 -14.37 -2.51 -1.39
N VAL A 72 -14.73 -1.47 -0.65
CA VAL A 72 -14.40 -1.32 0.77
C VAL A 72 -15.14 -2.36 1.61
N LEU A 73 -14.38 -3.05 2.47
CA LEU A 73 -14.87 -4.09 3.39
C LEU A 73 -14.94 -3.62 4.84
N GLY A 74 -14.11 -2.65 5.22
CA GLY A 74 -14.07 -2.10 6.57
C GLY A 74 -12.85 -1.22 6.81
N ILE A 75 -12.66 -0.84 8.07
CA ILE A 75 -11.49 -0.07 8.51
C ILE A 75 -10.24 -0.95 8.56
N SER A 76 -9.09 -0.37 8.22
CA SER A 76 -7.79 -1.01 8.38
C SER A 76 -7.37 -1.06 9.86
N PRO A 77 -6.44 -1.95 10.26
CA PRO A 77 -5.82 -1.87 11.59
C PRO A 77 -5.01 -0.57 11.74
N ARG A 78 -4.48 -0.31 12.94
CA ARG A 78 -3.65 0.89 13.18
C ARG A 78 -2.36 0.78 12.35
N PRO A 79 -1.72 1.91 11.96
CA PRO A 79 -0.42 1.89 11.28
C PRO A 79 0.59 0.99 12.01
N GLY A 80 1.19 0.05 11.27
CA GLY A 80 2.17 -0.91 11.79
C GLY A 80 1.56 -2.20 12.35
N ASP A 81 0.25 -2.21 12.63
CA ASP A 81 -0.43 -3.39 13.17
C ASP A 81 -0.86 -4.37 12.06
N ASP A 82 -1.02 -5.62 12.46
CA ASP A 82 -1.51 -6.72 11.63
C ASP A 82 -2.97 -7.06 11.97
N LEU A 83 -3.75 -7.38 10.94
CA LEU A 83 -5.07 -7.98 11.03
C LEU A 83 -5.08 -9.34 10.33
N VAL A 84 -5.45 -10.39 11.07
CA VAL A 84 -5.54 -11.76 10.52
C VAL A 84 -6.98 -12.12 10.24
N LEU A 85 -7.27 -12.45 8.98
CA LEU A 85 -8.57 -12.95 8.52
C LEU A 85 -8.48 -14.46 8.32
N ASN A 86 -9.19 -15.22 9.15
CA ASN A 86 -9.23 -16.68 9.05
C ASN A 86 -10.15 -17.20 7.94
N ALA A 87 -10.00 -18.48 7.59
CA ALA A 87 -10.77 -19.17 6.55
C ALA A 87 -12.29 -18.96 6.65
N ARG A 88 -12.85 -18.96 7.87
CA ARG A 88 -14.29 -18.75 8.09
C ARG A 88 -14.73 -17.34 7.69
N THR A 89 -13.93 -16.33 8.04
CA THR A 89 -14.19 -14.93 7.69
C THR A 89 -14.03 -14.70 6.20
N LEU A 90 -12.96 -15.23 5.61
CA LEU A 90 -12.72 -15.19 4.16
C LEU A 90 -13.87 -15.84 3.38
N LEU A 91 -14.39 -16.98 3.84
CA LEU A 91 -15.52 -17.65 3.20
C LEU A 91 -16.81 -16.81 3.28
N ARG A 92 -17.03 -16.10 4.39
CA ARG A 92 -18.18 -15.20 4.53
C ARG A 92 -18.07 -14.03 3.55
N ILE A 93 -16.89 -13.43 3.41
CA ILE A 93 -16.63 -12.34 2.45
C ILE A 93 -16.85 -12.83 1.02
N ALA A 94 -16.25 -13.97 0.67
CA ALA A 94 -16.40 -14.56 -0.66
C ALA A 94 -17.87 -14.83 -1.01
N LYS A 95 -18.65 -15.43 -0.09
CA LYS A 95 -20.08 -15.67 -0.29
C LYS A 95 -20.89 -14.38 -0.40
N ALA A 96 -20.60 -13.38 0.42
CA ALA A 96 -21.33 -12.11 0.41
C ALA A 96 -21.11 -11.29 -0.88
N LEU A 97 -20.01 -11.54 -1.59
CA LEU A 97 -19.62 -10.83 -2.81
C LEU A 97 -19.65 -11.73 -4.06
N ASP A 98 -20.28 -12.89 -3.97
CA ASP A 98 -20.42 -13.88 -5.04
C ASP A 98 -19.08 -14.24 -5.72
N LEU A 99 -18.03 -14.39 -4.91
CA LEU A 99 -16.73 -14.86 -5.38
C LEU A 99 -16.70 -16.39 -5.37
N PRO A 100 -16.24 -17.06 -6.45
CA PRO A 100 -16.14 -18.51 -6.53
C PRO A 100 -14.97 -19.09 -5.74
N TRP A 101 -14.63 -18.50 -4.59
CA TRP A 101 -13.56 -18.96 -3.71
C TRP A 101 -14.08 -19.84 -2.59
N ARG A 102 -13.32 -20.89 -2.25
CA ARG A 102 -13.56 -21.75 -1.08
C ARG A 102 -12.23 -22.05 -0.39
N PRO A 103 -12.22 -22.18 0.95
CA PRO A 103 -11.02 -22.57 1.66
C PRO A 103 -10.58 -23.97 1.25
N SER A 104 -9.30 -24.11 0.94
CA SER A 104 -8.63 -25.39 0.74
C SER A 104 -8.41 -26.11 2.07
N SER A 105 -8.24 -25.34 3.15
CA SER A 105 -8.01 -25.85 4.51
C SER A 105 -8.60 -24.92 5.58
N THR A 106 -8.71 -25.41 6.82
CA THR A 106 -9.08 -24.55 7.97
C THR A 106 -7.96 -23.59 8.37
N SER A 107 -6.73 -23.83 7.91
CA SER A 107 -5.56 -22.97 8.15
C SER A 107 -5.44 -21.82 7.15
N ASP A 108 -6.28 -21.75 6.13
CA ASP A 108 -6.25 -20.65 5.17
C ASP A 108 -6.48 -19.33 5.91
N GLN A 109 -5.60 -18.37 5.68
CA GLN A 109 -5.67 -17.06 6.29
C GLN A 109 -5.04 -15.99 5.41
N VAL A 110 -5.49 -14.76 5.60
CA VAL A 110 -4.86 -13.57 5.03
C VAL A 110 -4.38 -12.70 6.18
N VAL A 111 -3.11 -12.30 6.13
CA VAL A 111 -2.51 -11.33 7.07
C VAL A 111 -2.41 -9.99 6.35
N LEU A 112 -3.18 -9.02 6.84
CA LEU A 112 -3.19 -7.65 6.36
C LEU A 112 -2.34 -6.79 7.30
N ARG A 113 -1.23 -6.25 6.81
CA ARG A 113 -0.40 -5.28 7.55
C ARG A 113 -0.76 -3.87 7.11
N ARG A 114 -1.04 -2.97 8.05
CA ARG A 114 -1.19 -1.55 7.74
C ARG A 114 0.18 -0.93 7.53
N ALA A 115 0.42 -0.33 6.37
CA ALA A 115 1.65 0.38 6.10
C ALA A 115 1.84 1.56 7.07
N ALA A 116 3.09 1.80 7.46
CA ALA A 116 3.43 2.82 8.43
C ALA A 116 4.81 3.41 8.19
N THR A 117 4.94 4.67 8.58
CA THR A 117 6.22 5.36 8.75
C THR A 117 6.57 5.33 10.23
N VAL A 118 7.77 4.85 10.57
CA VAL A 118 8.27 4.81 11.94
C VAL A 118 9.32 5.90 12.11
N ILE A 119 9.14 6.76 13.11
CA ILE A 119 10.15 7.69 13.57
C ILE A 119 10.82 7.05 14.78
N GLU A 120 12.08 6.69 14.60
CA GLU A 120 12.88 6.02 15.62
C GLU A 120 13.24 6.99 16.75
N SER A 121 13.34 6.47 17.96
CA SER A 121 13.72 7.23 19.15
C SER A 121 15.04 8.02 19.01
N GLU A 122 15.99 7.55 18.21
CA GLU A 122 17.24 8.25 17.90
C GLU A 122 16.98 9.61 17.22
N MET A 123 16.13 9.65 16.19
CA MET A 123 15.76 10.89 15.52
C MET A 123 15.06 11.88 16.47
N ILE A 124 14.25 11.36 17.39
CA ILE A 124 13.57 12.17 18.40
C ILE A 124 14.61 12.78 19.35
N ASN A 125 15.55 11.97 19.84
CA ASN A 125 16.63 12.42 20.73
C ASN A 125 17.53 13.46 20.06
N ASP A 126 17.89 13.26 18.80
CA ASP A 126 18.67 14.22 18.02
C ASP A 126 17.95 15.56 17.90
N THR A 127 16.64 15.52 17.66
CA THR A 127 15.81 16.74 17.58
C THR A 127 15.78 17.48 18.92
N ILE A 128 15.66 16.75 20.04
CA ILE A 128 15.72 17.33 21.40
C ILE A 128 17.10 17.92 21.68
N ALA A 129 18.17 17.20 21.34
CA ALA A 129 19.55 17.65 21.52
C ALA A 129 19.83 18.94 20.74
N GLU A 130 19.40 19.01 19.48
CA GLU A 130 19.53 20.22 18.66
C GLU A 130 18.79 21.42 19.29
N ALA A 131 17.59 21.19 19.83
CA ALA A 131 16.84 22.25 20.50
C ALA A 131 17.45 22.69 21.84
N LEU A 132 18.05 21.77 22.59
CA LEU A 132 18.81 22.11 23.80
C LEU A 132 20.06 22.93 23.47
N HIS A 133 20.78 22.59 22.40
CA HIS A 133 21.89 23.40 21.90
C HIS A 133 21.43 24.82 21.51
N LYS A 134 20.30 24.95 20.81
CA LYS A 134 19.70 26.26 20.48
C LYS A 134 19.30 27.07 21.72
N LYS A 135 19.02 26.40 22.86
CA LYS A 135 18.76 27.04 24.16
C LYS A 135 20.02 27.38 24.95
N GLY A 136 21.22 27.10 24.42
CA GLY A 136 22.50 27.45 25.04
C GLY A 136 23.13 26.33 25.86
N LEU A 137 22.66 25.08 25.74
CA LEU A 137 23.38 23.94 26.29
C LEU A 137 24.60 23.64 25.41
N GLU A 138 25.80 23.93 25.92
CA GLU A 138 27.06 23.70 25.21
C GLU A 138 27.75 22.39 25.64
N GLY A 139 28.60 21.87 24.76
CA GLY A 139 29.40 20.66 24.94
C GLY A 139 28.66 19.37 24.55
N ASP A 140 29.39 18.25 24.57
CA ASP A 140 28.82 16.93 24.30
C ASP A 140 28.01 16.45 25.50
N PHE A 141 26.81 15.95 25.22
CA PHE A 141 25.94 15.36 26.23
C PHE A 141 25.13 14.21 25.65
N GLU A 142 24.69 13.33 26.55
CA GLU A 142 23.79 12.24 26.26
C GLU A 142 22.45 12.46 26.96
N LEU A 143 21.37 12.20 26.24
CA LEU A 143 20.01 12.26 26.78
C LEU A 143 19.61 10.89 27.31
N ILE A 144 19.41 10.80 28.63
CA ILE A 144 18.90 9.59 29.26
C ILE A 144 17.40 9.76 29.51
N SER A 145 16.60 9.16 28.63
CA SER A 145 15.15 9.12 28.78
C SER A 145 14.74 8.31 30.00
N SER A 146 13.89 8.89 30.85
CA SER A 146 13.26 8.23 32.00
C SER A 146 11.92 7.59 31.62
N THR A 147 11.29 8.05 30.55
CA THR A 147 10.03 7.51 30.00
C THR A 147 10.22 6.31 29.08
N GLY A 148 11.48 5.97 28.75
CA GLY A 148 11.82 4.86 27.86
C GLY A 148 12.14 5.32 26.44
N HIS A 149 12.43 4.34 25.58
CA HIS A 149 12.69 4.55 24.15
C HIS A 149 11.39 4.25 23.40
N GLU A 150 10.60 5.30 23.13
CA GLU A 150 9.35 5.17 22.40
C GLU A 150 9.53 5.67 20.96
N ASP A 151 9.24 4.80 20.01
CA ASP A 151 9.15 5.16 18.59
C ASP A 151 7.76 5.72 18.28
N ILE A 152 7.69 6.60 17.29
CA ILE A 152 6.42 7.16 16.81
C ILE A 152 6.02 6.48 15.51
N THR A 153 4.94 5.70 15.55
CA THR A 153 4.34 5.10 14.35
C THR A 153 3.26 6.00 13.75
N LEU A 154 3.45 6.40 12.51
CA LEU A 154 2.54 7.21 11.69
C LEU A 154 2.01 6.39 10.50
N PRO A 155 0.86 6.77 9.92
CA PRO A 155 0.47 6.34 8.58
C PRO A 155 1.59 6.55 7.55
N GLU A 156 1.72 5.62 6.59
CA GLU A 156 2.79 5.65 5.55
C GLU A 156 2.80 6.95 4.72
N ASN A 157 1.64 7.59 4.52
CA ASN A 157 1.52 8.82 3.74
C ASN A 157 1.94 10.09 4.49
N MET A 158 2.38 9.97 5.75
CA MET A 158 2.84 11.09 6.55
C MET A 158 4.37 11.20 6.53
N PRO A 159 4.91 12.43 6.55
CA PRO A 159 6.34 12.63 6.57
C PRO A 159 6.95 12.10 7.86
N MET A 160 8.16 11.55 7.74
CA MET A 160 9.00 11.15 8.86
C MET A 160 9.68 12.39 9.44
N SER A 161 8.92 13.17 10.21
CA SER A 161 9.41 14.39 10.85
C SER A 161 8.86 14.51 12.26
N VAL A 162 9.61 15.20 13.11
CA VAL A 162 9.23 15.48 14.50
C VAL A 162 9.57 16.93 14.80
N GLU A 163 8.69 17.57 15.56
CA GLU A 163 8.87 18.95 16.01
C GLU A 163 8.67 19.04 17.52
N ILE A 164 9.33 20.00 18.14
CA ILE A 164 9.25 20.23 19.59
C ILE A 164 8.19 21.29 19.85
N SER A 165 7.11 20.87 20.50
CA SER A 165 6.05 21.76 20.97
C SER A 165 6.46 22.51 22.22
N GLU A 166 7.15 21.83 23.13
CA GLU A 166 7.58 22.39 24.41
C GLU A 166 8.89 21.75 24.83
N LEU A 167 9.77 22.54 25.45
CA LEU A 167 11.04 22.06 25.97
C LEU A 167 11.41 22.88 27.19
N GLU A 168 11.61 22.21 28.31
CA GLU A 168 12.12 22.77 29.55
C GLU A 168 13.42 22.07 29.93
N TYR A 169 14.38 22.84 30.42
CA TYR A 169 15.66 22.35 30.91
C TYR A 169 15.96 22.97 32.27
N ASP A 170 16.22 22.12 33.26
CA ASP A 170 16.67 22.52 34.59
C ASP A 170 18.18 22.26 34.72
N PRO A 171 19.03 23.31 34.72
CA PRO A 171 20.48 23.17 34.84
C PRO A 171 20.94 22.77 36.24
N GLN A 172 20.13 22.98 37.29
CA GLN A 172 20.51 22.56 38.65
C GLN A 172 20.38 21.05 38.80
N ARG A 173 19.35 20.47 38.15
CA ARG A 173 19.07 19.04 38.20
C ARG A 173 19.62 18.27 37.00
N ASN A 174 20.13 18.96 35.98
CA ASN A 174 20.45 18.40 34.68
C ASN A 174 19.31 17.54 34.12
N SER A 175 18.07 18.02 34.25
CA SER A 175 16.89 17.33 33.77
C SER A 175 16.23 18.09 32.64
N TYR A 176 15.61 17.37 31.72
CA TYR A 176 14.79 17.97 30.67
C TYR A 176 13.38 17.39 30.71
N HIS A 177 12.45 18.20 30.22
CA HIS A 177 11.08 17.82 29.89
C HIS A 177 10.77 18.35 28.50
N ALA A 178 10.27 17.51 27.62
CA ALA A 178 10.02 17.86 26.22
C ALA A 178 8.68 17.27 25.77
N ILE A 179 7.88 18.08 25.10
CA ILE A 179 6.69 17.60 24.38
C ILE A 179 7.04 17.64 22.89
N VAL A 180 7.11 16.46 22.29
CA VAL A 180 7.35 16.31 20.85
C VAL A 180 6.05 15.94 20.14
N VAL A 181 5.89 16.45 18.93
CA VAL A 181 4.74 16.16 18.07
C VAL A 181 5.22 15.71 16.70
N ALA A 182 4.44 14.83 16.08
CA ALA A 182 4.72 14.33 14.74
C ALA A 182 3.42 14.29 13.91
N PRO A 183 3.49 14.54 12.60
CA PRO A 183 4.70 14.94 11.86
C PRO A 183 5.14 16.40 12.11
N SER A 184 4.22 17.29 12.46
CA SER A 184 4.50 18.73 12.66
C SER A 184 3.55 19.37 13.68
N LEU A 185 3.87 20.59 14.12
CA LEU A 185 3.05 21.40 15.03
C LEU A 185 1.72 21.84 14.40
N ASP A 186 1.72 22.09 13.09
CA ASP A 186 0.52 22.54 12.36
C ASP A 186 -0.52 21.42 12.21
N ASN A 187 -0.07 20.17 12.10
CA ASN A 187 -0.94 19.00 11.97
C ASN A 187 -0.41 17.83 12.82
N PRO A 188 -0.52 17.91 14.15
CA PRO A 188 0.01 16.90 15.04
C PRO A 188 -0.90 15.68 15.07
N VAL A 189 -0.36 14.55 14.66
CA VAL A 189 -1.05 13.24 14.63
C VAL A 189 -0.69 12.41 15.84
N LYS A 190 0.55 12.56 16.31
CA LYS A 190 1.05 11.98 17.54
C LYS A 190 1.68 13.06 18.40
N ARG A 191 1.50 12.89 19.71
CA ARG A 191 2.13 13.69 20.76
C ARG A 191 2.76 12.73 21.75
N LEU A 192 4.01 12.99 22.09
CA LEU A 192 4.77 12.21 23.05
C LEU A 192 5.39 13.18 24.06
N GLU A 193 5.30 12.81 25.33
CA GLU A 193 5.89 13.55 26.43
C GLU A 193 7.12 12.78 26.92
N LEU A 194 8.26 13.43 26.87
CA LEU A 194 9.56 12.86 27.19
C LEU A 194 10.17 13.62 28.34
N GLN A 195 10.71 12.88 29.30
CA GLN A 195 11.44 13.46 30.42
C GLN A 195 12.68 12.63 30.68
N GLY A 196 13.73 13.28 31.13
CA GLY A 196 15.00 12.59 31.31
C GLY A 196 16.07 13.43 32.00
N GLN A 197 17.26 12.86 32.01
CA GLN A 197 18.47 13.48 32.51
C GLN A 197 19.42 13.77 31.34
N ILE A 198 20.24 14.81 31.50
CA ILE A 198 21.31 15.19 30.60
C ILE A 198 22.62 14.80 31.28
N GLN A 199 23.38 13.90 30.67
CA GLN A 199 24.71 13.53 31.13
C GLN A 199 25.76 14.17 30.25
N ARG A 200 26.62 15.00 30.83
CA ARG A 200 27.73 15.61 30.09
C ARG A 200 28.79 14.56 29.82
N MET A 201 29.22 14.45 28.57
CA MET A 201 30.27 13.54 28.17
C MET A 201 31.62 14.21 28.35
N VAL A 202 32.56 13.50 28.98
CA VAL A 202 33.95 13.94 29.12
C VAL A 202 34.84 12.92 28.42
N ALA A 203 35.55 13.34 27.38
CA ALA A 203 36.52 12.49 26.72
C ALA A 203 37.69 12.20 27.66
N ILE A 204 37.87 10.93 28.05
CA ILE A 204 39.05 10.47 28.79
C ILE A 204 40.08 10.01 27.77
N PRO A 205 41.23 10.70 27.60
CA PRO A 205 42.29 10.25 26.72
C PRO A 205 42.88 8.94 27.26
N VAL A 206 42.96 7.91 26.42
CA VAL A 206 43.79 6.73 26.68
C VAL A 206 45.07 6.83 25.86
N LEU A 207 46.20 6.52 26.51
CA LEU A 207 47.55 6.56 25.94
C LEU A 207 48.01 5.17 25.50
#